data_AF-A0A958LYN0-F1
#
_entry.id   AF-A0A958LYN0-F1
#
_cell.length_a   1.000
_cell.length_b   1.000
_cell.length_c   1.000
_cell.angle_alpha   90.00
_cell.angle_beta   90.00
_cell.angle_gamma   90.00
#
_symmetry.space_group_name_H-M   'P 1'
#
loop_
_entity.id
_entity.type
_entity.pdbx_description
1 polymer ?
#
loop_
_entity_poly.entity_id
_entity_poly.type
_entity_poly.pdbx_seq_one_letter_code
_entity_poly.pdbx_strand_id
1 'polypeptide(L)'
;MEKPVLISVARTALCTKLHPDLANQLVDIVVDAVNIIRIADKPIDLHMVEIMHMVHRLASDTQLVKGLVLDHGGRHPDMPKRL
;
A
#
# COMPACT_ATOMS: atom_id res chain seq x y z
N MET A 1 12.47 -14.22 -4.37
CA MET A 1 11.31 -15.01 -3.89
C MET A 1 10.21 -14.88 -4.91
N GLU A 2 9.48 -15.96 -5.15
CA GLU A 2 8.35 -15.95 -6.08
C GLU A 2 7.09 -15.38 -5.41
N LYS A 3 6.28 -14.65 -6.19
CA LYS A 3 5.07 -13.97 -5.72
C LYS A 3 4.09 -14.89 -4.97
N PRO A 4 3.83 -16.15 -5.38
CA PRO A 4 2.91 -17.05 -4.65
C PRO A 4 3.34 -17.35 -3.20
N VAL A 5 4.65 -17.45 -2.96
CA VAL A 5 5.19 -17.69 -1.62
C VAL A 5 4.96 -16.45 -0.74
N LEU A 6 5.21 -15.26 -1.27
CA LEU A 6 4.99 -14.00 -0.57
C LEU A 6 3.51 -13.78 -0.23
N ILE A 7 2.60 -14.13 -1.15
CA ILE A 7 1.14 -14.10 -0.92
C ILE A 7 0.77 -15.00 0.25
N SER A 8 1.29 -16.23 0.28
CA SER A 8 1.01 -17.18 1.37
C SER A 8 1.50 -16.65 2.73
N VAL A 9 2.73 -16.13 2.78
CA VAL A 9 3.32 -15.55 4.00
C VAL A 9 2.50 -14.33 4.48
N ALA A 10 2.18 -13.41 3.58
CA ALA A 10 1.38 -12.23 3.90
C ALA A 10 -0.03 -12.61 4.38
N ARG A 11 -0.67 -13.61 3.74
CA ARG A 11 -2.00 -14.09 4.11
C ARG A 11 -2.00 -14.70 5.50
N THR A 12 -1.06 -15.60 5.81
CA THR A 12 -0.92 -16.17 7.15
C THR A 12 -0.70 -15.08 8.19
N ALA A 13 0.12 -14.07 7.89
CA ALA A 13 0.32 -12.95 8.79
C ALA A 13 -0.96 -12.13 8.98
N LEU A 14 -1.67 -11.73 7.92
CA LEU A 14 -2.80 -10.79 8.00
C LEU A 14 -4.09 -11.43 8.55
N CYS A 15 -4.40 -12.68 8.20
CA CYS A 15 -5.64 -13.34 8.61
C CYS A 15 -5.76 -13.56 10.12
N THR A 16 -4.67 -13.46 10.89
CA THR A 16 -4.75 -13.55 12.36
C THR A 16 -4.92 -12.20 13.05
N LYS A 17 -5.00 -11.09 12.29
CA LYS A 17 -5.12 -9.72 12.83
C LYS A 17 -6.35 -9.00 12.32
N LEU A 18 -6.86 -9.41 11.16
CA LEU A 18 -7.96 -8.74 10.48
C LEU A 18 -9.03 -9.75 10.09
N HIS A 19 -10.24 -9.24 9.86
CA HIS A 19 -11.31 -10.04 9.27
C HIS A 19 -10.85 -10.61 7.92
N PRO A 20 -11.16 -11.87 7.57
CA PRO A 20 -10.68 -12.51 6.36
C PRO A 20 -10.88 -11.70 5.08
N ASP A 21 -12.02 -11.03 4.93
CA ASP A 21 -12.33 -10.23 3.73
C ASP A 21 -11.34 -9.07 3.56
N LEU A 22 -11.07 -8.31 4.62
CA LEU A 22 -10.11 -7.22 4.61
C LEU A 22 -8.67 -7.75 4.48
N ALA A 23 -8.35 -8.84 5.18
CA ALA A 23 -7.04 -9.46 5.11
C ALA A 23 -6.70 -9.87 3.67
N ASN A 24 -7.63 -10.54 2.98
CA ASN A 24 -7.44 -11.01 1.61
C ASN A 24 -7.17 -9.86 0.63
N GLN A 25 -7.88 -8.72 0.78
CA GLN A 25 -7.61 -7.51 -0.02
C GLN A 25 -6.19 -6.96 0.24
N LEU A 26 -5.78 -6.91 1.50
CA LEU A 26 -4.48 -6.34 1.89
C LEU A 26 -3.29 -7.20 1.50
N VAL A 27 -3.47 -8.51 1.32
CA VAL A 27 -2.40 -9.43 0.92
C VAL A 27 -1.73 -8.99 -0.37
N ASP A 28 -2.51 -8.70 -1.41
CA ASP A 28 -1.96 -8.30 -2.70
C ASP A 28 -1.30 -6.92 -2.62
N ILE A 29 -1.91 -5.99 -1.87
CA ILE A 29 -1.38 -4.64 -1.63
C ILE A 29 0.00 -4.70 -0.98
N VAL A 30 0.16 -5.48 0.09
CA VAL A 30 1.43 -5.59 0.82
C VAL A 30 2.51 -6.26 -0.04
N VAL A 31 2.16 -7.34 -0.74
CA VAL A 31 3.12 -8.06 -1.60
C VAL A 31 3.59 -7.19 -2.76
N ASP A 32 2.68 -6.42 -3.38
CA ASP A 32 3.03 -5.53 -4.47
C ASP A 32 3.86 -4.33 -3.97
N ALA A 33 3.53 -3.75 -2.82
CA ALA A 33 4.30 -2.66 -2.22
C ALA A 33 5.77 -3.08 -1.97
N VAL A 34 5.98 -4.24 -1.34
CA VAL A 34 7.33 -4.76 -1.06
C VAL A 34 8.09 -5.09 -2.34
N ASN A 35 7.43 -5.62 -3.37
CA ASN A 35 8.10 -5.93 -4.63
C ASN A 35 8.50 -4.67 -5.41
N ILE A 36 7.73 -3.58 -5.33
CA ILE A 36 8.04 -2.31 -6.01
C ILE A 36 9.32 -1.68 -5.45
N ILE A 37 9.49 -1.70 -4.13
CA ILE A 37 10.64 -1.08 -3.46
C ILE A 37 11.88 -1.97 -3.43
N ARG A 38 11.78 -3.22 -3.89
CA ARG A 38 12.86 -4.20 -3.83
C ARG A 38 13.90 -3.91 -4.90
N ILE A 39 15.13 -3.63 -4.47
CA ILE A 39 16.29 -3.46 -5.34
C ILE A 39 17.17 -4.71 -5.20
N ALA A 40 17.68 -5.23 -6.33
CA ALA A 40 18.62 -6.36 -6.31
C ALA A 40 19.84 -6.04 -5.44
N ASP A 41 20.30 -7.02 -4.67
CA ASP A 41 21.49 -6.95 -3.83
C ASP A 41 21.50 -5.85 -2.75
N LYS A 42 20.35 -5.24 -2.47
CA LYS A 42 20.17 -4.29 -1.36
C LYS A 42 19.15 -4.82 -0.35
N PRO A 43 19.33 -4.50 0.95
CA PRO A 43 18.29 -4.75 1.93
C PRO A 43 17.03 -3.94 1.57
N ILE A 44 15.87 -4.47 1.96
CA ILE A 44 14.59 -3.79 1.76
C ILE A 44 14.54 -2.55 2.65
N ASP A 45 14.28 -1.39 2.04
CA ASP A 45 14.09 -0.14 2.77
C ASP A 45 12.61 0.17 2.95
N LEU A 46 12.11 0.00 4.17
CA LEU A 46 10.70 0.23 4.49
C LEU A 46 10.32 1.71 4.52
N HIS A 47 11.27 2.65 4.55
CA HIS A 47 10.94 4.08 4.41
C HIS A 47 10.38 4.42 3.03
N MET A 48 10.54 3.51 2.06
CA MET A 48 9.96 3.63 0.72
C MET A 48 8.46 3.27 0.67
N VAL A 49 7.87 2.78 1.76
CA VAL A 49 6.43 2.48 1.88
C VAL A 49 5.83 3.28 3.03
N GLU A 50 5.05 4.30 2.69
CA GLU A 50 4.34 5.13 3.65
C GLU A 50 2.87 4.68 3.80
N ILE A 51 2.36 4.66 5.03
CA ILE A 51 0.96 4.34 5.33
C ILE A 51 0.22 5.66 5.58
N MET A 52 -0.60 6.06 4.60
CA MET A 52 -1.43 7.26 4.70
C MET A 52 -2.85 6.90 5.18
N HIS A 53 -3.21 7.37 6.37
CA HIS A 53 -4.54 7.14 6.94
C HIS A 53 -5.55 8.20 6.47
N MET A 54 -6.68 7.74 5.93
CA MET A 54 -7.78 8.59 5.47
C MET A 54 -8.96 8.49 6.44
N VAL A 55 -9.12 9.49 7.31
CA VAL A 55 -10.07 9.46 8.45
C VAL A 55 -11.54 9.27 8.03
N HIS A 56 -11.94 9.76 6.86
CA HIS A 56 -13.33 9.72 6.39
C HIS A 56 -13.60 8.62 5.35
N ARG A 57 -12.74 7.59 5.27
CA ARG A 57 -12.85 6.48 4.32
C ARG A 57 -13.02 5.15 5.02
N LEU A 58 -13.49 4.14 4.28
CA LEU A 58 -13.66 2.80 4.80
C LEU A 58 -12.33 2.03 4.70
N ALA A 59 -12.12 1.07 5.60
CA ALA A 59 -10.94 0.19 5.53
C ALA A 59 -10.91 -0.62 4.23
N SER A 60 -12.08 -0.97 3.67
CA SER A 60 -12.22 -1.61 2.37
C SER A 60 -11.75 -0.75 1.19
N ASP A 61 -11.57 0.56 1.38
CA ASP A 61 -11.07 1.46 0.34
C ASP A 61 -9.53 1.51 0.28
N THR A 62 -8.85 0.72 1.13
CA THR A 62 -7.38 0.69 1.17
C THR A 62 -6.82 0.27 -0.18
N GLN A 63 -5.89 1.07 -0.71
CA GLN A 63 -5.27 0.86 -2.01
C GLN A 63 -3.79 1.21 -1.99
N LEU A 64 -3.03 0.62 -2.92
CA LEU A 64 -1.64 0.94 -3.16
C LEU A 64 -1.52 2.05 -4.21
N VAL A 65 -0.98 3.20 -3.82
CA VAL A 65 -0.58 4.25 -4.78
C VAL A 65 0.89 4.04 -5.13
N LYS A 66 1.19 3.80 -6.42
CA LYS A 66 2.56 3.61 -6.93
C LYS A 66 3.26 4.95 -7.16
N GLY A 67 3.33 5.75 -6.10
CA GLY A 67 3.82 7.12 -6.14
C GLY A 67 3.61 7.80 -4.80
N LEU A 68 3.72 9.13 -4.79
CA LEU A 68 3.56 9.93 -3.59
C LEU A 68 2.12 10.42 -3.48
N VAL A 69 1.56 10.32 -2.27
CA VAL A 69 0.29 10.94 -1.91
C VAL A 69 0.60 12.17 -1.07
N LEU A 70 0.15 13.33 -1.52
CA LEU A 70 0.30 14.58 -0.77
C LEU A 70 -0.93 14.78 0.12
N ASP A 71 -0.69 15.23 1.35
CA ASP A 71 -1.72 15.51 2.36
C ASP A 71 -2.51 16.80 2.08
N HIS A 72 -1.98 17.67 1.22
CA HIS A 72 -2.62 18.92 0.81
C HIS A 72 -2.73 19.05 -0.72
N GLY A 73 -3.89 19.53 -1.18
CA GLY A 73 -4.14 19.86 -2.59
C GLY A 73 -3.86 21.33 -2.93
N GLY A 74 -4.17 21.70 -4.18
CA GLY A 74 -4.08 23.08 -4.66
C GLY A 74 -4.90 24.04 -3.80
N ARG A 75 -4.31 25.20 -3.47
CA ARG A 75 -4.90 26.19 -2.55
C ARG A 75 -5.68 27.28 -3.25
N HIS A 76 -5.57 27.40 -4.57
CA HIS A 76 -6.26 28.41 -5.36
C HIS A 76 -7.27 27.74 -6.31
N PRO A 77 -8.48 28.31 -6.50
CA PRO A 77 -9.48 27.73 -7.41
C PRO A 77 -8.97 27.61 -8.85
N ASP A 78 -8.13 28.56 -9.29
CA ASP A 78 -7.57 28.58 -10.65
C ASP A 78 -6.29 27.76 -10.82
N MET A 79 -5.79 27.09 -9.76
CA MET A 79 -4.68 26.16 -9.93
C MET A 79 -5.13 24.97 -10.81
N PRO A 80 -4.30 24.51 -11.76
CA PRO A 80 -4.60 23.33 -12.55
C PRO A 80 -4.90 22.14 -11.65
N LYS A 81 -6.10 21.55 -11.79
CA LYS A 81 -6.52 20.38 -11.01
C LYS A 81 -5.92 19.07 -11.54
N ARG A 82 -5.39 19.10 -12.76
CA ARG A 82 -4.69 17.99 -13.42
C ARG A 82 -3.60 18.56 -14.30
N LEU A 83 -2.44 17.91 -14.28
CA LEU A 83 -1.31 18.14 -15.19
C LEU A 83 -1.35 17.12 -16.32
#